data_AF-A0A1G8H429-F1
#
_entry.id   AF-A0A1G8H429-F1
#
_cell.length_a   1.000
_cell.length_b   1.000
_cell.length_c   1.000
_cell.angle_alpha   90.00
_cell.angle_beta   90.00
_cell.angle_gamma   90.00
#
_symmetry.space_group_name_H-M   'P 1'
#
loop_
_entity.id
_entity.type
_entity.pdbx_description
1 polymer ?
#
loop_
_entity_poly.entity_id
_entity_poly.type
_entity_poly.pdbx_seq_one_letter_code
_entity_poly.pdbx_strand_id
1 'polypeptide(L)'
;MKGLGAAVLFLLFPLLTACAASVDQKGGAGKANMLDNVALHASVDEEDKIWELELVNTADKPLQLSFRSGQEIDVVIRKDKASAPVYQYAAEHMFSQALKQVTIDPASSKTWDGDISHVPLANGTYTAVFKVVADAVNGEKLKSPLQTTTSFIVDE
;
A
#
# COMPACT_ATOMS: atom_id res chain seq x y z
N MET A 1 -3.33 88.30 -7.20
CA MET A 1 -3.77 87.61 -5.96
C MET A 1 -2.75 86.50 -5.71
N LYS A 2 -1.82 86.67 -4.74
CA LYS A 2 -1.77 85.95 -3.44
C LYS A 2 -1.88 84.42 -3.63
N GLY A 3 -0.99 83.53 -3.23
CA GLY A 3 0.28 83.50 -2.48
C GLY A 3 0.85 82.07 -2.64
N LEU A 4 2.16 81.85 -2.63
CA LEU A 4 2.99 81.52 -1.46
C LEU A 4 2.63 80.20 -0.77
N GLY A 5 3.59 79.27 -0.69
CA GLY A 5 3.67 78.31 0.42
C GLY A 5 4.09 76.89 0.07
N ALA A 6 5.37 76.58 0.30
CA ALA A 6 5.93 75.24 0.30
C ALA A 6 5.45 74.40 1.50
N ALA A 7 5.43 73.06 1.37
CA ALA A 7 5.76 72.15 2.47
C ALA A 7 6.01 70.73 1.93
N VAL A 8 7.27 70.31 2.07
CA VAL A 8 7.72 68.92 2.06
C VAL A 8 7.09 68.20 3.25
N LEU A 9 6.52 67.00 3.05
CA LEU A 9 6.33 66.06 4.15
C LEU A 9 6.67 64.64 3.70
N PHE A 10 7.91 64.28 4.02
CA PHE A 10 8.49 62.95 3.99
C PHE A 10 7.72 62.07 4.99
N LEU A 11 6.89 61.15 4.51
CA LEU A 11 6.23 60.15 5.36
C LEU A 11 7.12 58.91 5.46
N LEU A 12 7.86 58.87 6.57
CA LEU A 12 8.60 57.70 7.06
C LEU A 12 7.67 56.49 7.22
N PHE A 13 8.00 55.39 6.54
CA PHE A 13 7.44 54.07 6.83
C PHE A 13 8.17 53.47 8.05
N PRO A 14 7.48 53.16 9.16
CA PRO A 14 8.11 52.49 10.29
C PRO A 14 8.39 51.02 9.99
N LEU A 15 9.60 50.62 10.39
CA LEU A 15 10.14 49.26 10.41
C LEU A 15 9.23 48.34 11.24
N LEU A 16 8.66 47.32 10.60
CA LEU A 16 8.07 46.19 11.31
C LEU A 16 9.18 45.22 11.70
N THR A 17 9.57 45.31 12.97
CA THR A 17 10.45 44.36 13.66
C THR A 17 9.79 42.98 13.65
N ALA A 18 10.33 42.06 12.86
CA ALA A 18 9.96 40.65 12.93
C ALA A 18 10.57 40.05 14.22
N CYS A 19 9.73 39.77 15.22
CA CYS A 19 10.11 38.88 16.32
C CYS A 19 10.31 37.48 15.76
N ALA A 20 11.57 37.07 15.59
CA ALA A 20 11.94 35.67 15.44
C ALA A 20 11.75 34.98 16.80
N ALA A 21 10.54 34.46 17.03
CA ALA A 21 10.29 33.50 18.08
C ALA A 21 10.76 32.13 17.58
N SER A 22 11.97 31.75 17.97
CA SER A 22 12.46 30.37 17.82
C SER A 22 11.66 29.46 18.74
N VAL A 23 10.62 28.83 18.20
CA VAL A 23 9.98 27.69 18.86
C VAL A 23 10.91 26.49 18.71
N ASP A 24 11.49 26.12 19.84
CA ASP A 24 12.18 24.87 20.10
C ASP A 24 11.20 23.70 19.83
N GLN A 25 11.36 22.99 18.72
CA GLN A 25 10.55 21.82 18.40
C GLN A 25 11.28 20.55 18.84
N LYS A 26 11.23 20.30 20.14
CA LYS A 26 11.56 19.00 20.74
C LYS A 26 10.34 18.09 20.65
N GLY A 27 10.51 16.91 20.03
CA GLY A 27 9.56 15.80 20.17
C GLY A 27 8.77 15.44 18.91
N GLY A 28 9.46 14.88 17.90
CA GLY A 28 8.83 14.04 16.90
C GLY A 28 9.11 12.59 17.25
N ALA A 29 8.20 11.94 17.97
CA ALA A 29 8.15 10.48 17.99
C ALA A 29 8.05 10.03 16.53
N GLY A 30 9.03 9.26 16.07
CA GLY A 30 9.05 8.76 14.71
C GLY A 30 7.73 8.06 14.43
N LYS A 31 7.03 8.49 13.37
CA LYS A 31 5.94 7.70 12.80
C LYS A 31 6.57 6.38 12.34
N ALA A 32 6.54 5.36 13.19
CA ALA A 32 6.78 3.99 12.76
C ALA A 32 5.89 3.76 11.54
N ASN A 33 6.47 3.25 10.44
CA ASN A 33 5.66 2.96 9.28
C ASN A 33 4.71 1.87 9.73
N MET A 34 3.41 2.11 9.58
CA MET A 34 2.42 1.14 10.03
C MET A 34 2.60 -0.24 9.36
N LEU A 35 3.24 -0.24 8.19
CA LEU A 35 3.63 -1.41 7.41
C LEU A 35 4.84 -2.18 7.98
N ASP A 36 5.54 -1.63 8.97
CA ASP A 36 6.70 -2.28 9.58
C ASP A 36 6.27 -3.46 10.48
N ASN A 37 4.99 -3.54 10.86
CA ASN A 37 4.44 -4.57 11.73
C ASN A 37 3.54 -5.58 10.98
N VAL A 38 3.79 -5.76 9.69
CA VAL A 38 3.16 -6.81 8.90
C VAL A 38 4.21 -7.59 8.12
N ALA A 39 3.99 -8.88 7.95
CA ALA A 39 4.81 -9.72 7.07
C ALA A 39 3.92 -10.37 6.00
N LEU A 40 4.45 -10.48 4.78
CA LEU A 40 3.80 -11.20 3.68
C LEU A 40 4.67 -12.39 3.29
N HIS A 41 4.05 -13.57 3.28
CA HIS A 41 4.66 -14.79 2.78
C HIS A 41 3.82 -15.28 1.60
N ALA A 42 4.47 -15.70 0.52
CA ALA A 42 3.79 -16.23 -0.64
C ALA A 42 4.57 -17.37 -1.26
N SER A 43 3.86 -18.36 -1.74
CA SER A 43 4.40 -19.54 -2.40
C SER A 43 3.51 -19.96 -3.56
N VAL A 44 4.09 -20.73 -4.47
CA VAL A 44 3.38 -21.45 -5.51
C VAL A 44 3.86 -22.89 -5.41
N ASP A 45 2.94 -23.80 -5.15
CA ASP A 45 3.17 -25.24 -5.25
C ASP A 45 3.08 -25.64 -6.72
N GLU A 46 4.21 -26.07 -7.27
CA GLU A 46 4.34 -26.42 -8.67
C GLU A 46 3.70 -27.77 -9.00
N GLU A 47 3.61 -28.68 -8.03
CA GLU A 47 3.04 -30.01 -8.20
C GLU A 47 1.52 -29.93 -8.10
N ASP A 48 1.01 -29.35 -7.01
CA ASP A 48 -0.43 -29.23 -6.77
C ASP A 48 -1.09 -28.08 -7.54
N LYS A 49 -0.29 -27.20 -8.16
CA LYS A 49 -0.76 -26.00 -8.88
C LYS A 49 -1.63 -25.11 -7.99
N ILE A 50 -1.23 -24.94 -6.74
CA ILE A 50 -1.89 -24.07 -5.75
C ILE A 50 -0.92 -22.94 -5.39
N TRP A 51 -1.40 -21.71 -5.35
CA TRP A 51 -0.66 -20.62 -4.73
C TRP A 51 -1.21 -20.32 -3.34
N GLU A 52 -0.35 -19.83 -2.46
CA GLU A 52 -0.72 -19.37 -1.12
C GLU A 52 -0.16 -17.96 -0.88
N LEU A 53 -0.93 -17.13 -0.19
CA LEU A 53 -0.55 -15.83 0.33
C LEU A 53 -0.96 -15.74 1.80
N GLU A 54 0.00 -15.48 2.66
CA GLU A 54 -0.20 -15.24 4.08
C GLU A 54 0.15 -13.79 4.43
N LEU A 55 -0.76 -13.11 5.13
CA LEU A 55 -0.51 -11.83 5.80
C LEU A 55 -0.48 -12.05 7.30
N VAL A 56 0.68 -11.80 7.91
CA VAL A 56 0.90 -11.95 9.35
C VAL A 56 0.88 -10.58 10.02
N ASN A 57 0.09 -10.45 11.08
CA ASN A 57 0.15 -9.30 11.97
C ASN A 57 1.24 -9.51 13.03
N THR A 58 2.37 -8.81 12.90
CA THR A 58 3.49 -8.93 13.85
C THR A 58 3.42 -7.90 14.98
N ALA A 59 2.38 -7.07 15.00
CA ALA A 59 2.14 -6.10 16.08
C ALA A 59 1.55 -6.74 17.34
N ASP A 60 1.60 -6.00 18.44
CA ASP A 60 0.92 -6.31 19.70
C ASP A 60 -0.56 -5.86 19.74
N LYS A 61 -1.07 -5.32 18.63
CA LYS A 61 -2.43 -4.81 18.47
C LYS A 61 -3.12 -5.40 17.25
N PRO A 62 -4.47 -5.47 17.23
CA PRO A 62 -5.18 -5.94 16.06
C PRO A 62 -4.88 -5.11 14.81
N LEU A 63 -4.75 -5.79 13.67
CA LEU A 63 -4.60 -5.21 12.35
C LEU A 63 -5.96 -5.20 11.66
N GLN A 64 -6.49 -4.02 11.39
CA GLN A 64 -7.77 -3.83 10.72
C GLN A 64 -7.54 -3.39 9.27
N LEU A 65 -7.98 -4.21 8.33
CA LEU A 65 -7.93 -3.95 6.90
C LEU A 65 -9.31 -3.49 6.40
N SER A 66 -9.34 -2.45 5.60
CA SER A 66 -10.57 -1.95 4.97
C SER A 66 -10.48 -2.07 3.45
N PHE A 67 -11.50 -2.66 2.86
CA PHE A 67 -11.61 -2.91 1.41
C PHE A 67 -12.84 -2.20 0.84
N ARG A 68 -12.73 -1.77 -0.42
CA ARG A 68 -13.82 -1.07 -1.13
C ARG A 68 -14.79 -1.99 -1.85
N SER A 69 -14.50 -3.29 -1.87
CA SER A 69 -15.29 -4.32 -2.53
C SER A 69 -15.06 -5.65 -1.82
N GLY A 70 -15.67 -6.72 -2.31
CA GLY A 70 -15.36 -8.08 -1.89
C GLY A 70 -13.97 -8.57 -2.30
N GLN A 71 -13.23 -7.84 -3.14
CA GLN A 71 -11.87 -8.18 -3.51
C GLN A 71 -10.91 -7.84 -2.37
N GLU A 72 -10.28 -8.87 -1.80
CA GLU A 72 -9.26 -8.72 -0.75
C GLU A 72 -7.84 -8.78 -1.30
N ILE A 73 -7.63 -9.54 -2.37
CA ILE A 73 -6.32 -9.79 -2.97
C ILE A 73 -6.35 -9.66 -4.48
N ASP A 74 -5.16 -9.55 -5.07
CA ASP A 74 -4.92 -9.72 -6.49
C ASP A 74 -3.61 -10.50 -6.70
N VAL A 75 -3.65 -11.52 -7.55
CA VAL A 75 -2.51 -12.38 -7.87
C VAL A 75 -2.29 -12.36 -9.37
N VAL A 76 -1.05 -12.10 -9.77
CA VAL A 76 -0.69 -12.01 -11.19
C VAL A 76 0.55 -12.84 -11.46
N ILE A 77 0.42 -13.81 -12.36
CA ILE A 77 1.53 -14.68 -12.75
C ILE A 77 1.93 -14.36 -14.19
N ARG A 78 3.24 -14.18 -14.40
CA ARG A 78 3.85 -13.95 -15.71
C ARG A 78 4.97 -14.94 -15.95
N LYS A 79 5.07 -15.42 -17.19
CA LYS A 79 6.29 -16.09 -17.65
C LYS A 79 7.40 -15.04 -17.80
N ASP A 80 8.62 -15.39 -17.43
CA ASP A 80 9.73 -14.46 -17.51
C ASP A 80 9.89 -13.89 -18.93
N LYS A 81 10.14 -12.58 -19.00
CA LYS A 81 10.25 -11.77 -20.24
C LYS A 81 8.96 -11.65 -21.06
N ALA A 82 7.84 -12.25 -20.64
CA ALA A 82 6.54 -12.05 -21.28
C ALA A 82 5.88 -10.76 -20.77
N SER A 83 5.23 -10.02 -21.66
CA SER A 83 4.49 -8.80 -21.32
C SER A 83 3.11 -9.09 -20.74
N ALA A 84 2.44 -10.15 -21.23
CA ALA A 84 1.11 -10.53 -20.81
C ALA A 84 1.15 -11.52 -19.63
N PRO A 85 0.25 -11.38 -18.63
CA PRO A 85 0.08 -12.39 -17.60
C PRO A 85 -0.52 -13.67 -18.18
N VAL A 86 -0.09 -14.81 -17.65
CA VAL A 86 -0.70 -16.12 -17.93
C VAL A 86 -1.88 -16.40 -16.99
N TYR A 87 -1.91 -15.72 -15.84
CA TYR A 87 -2.98 -15.80 -14.86
C TYR A 87 -3.14 -14.46 -14.14
N GLN A 88 -4.41 -14.11 -13.87
CA GLN A 88 -4.80 -12.91 -13.14
C GLN A 88 -6.05 -13.26 -12.32
N TYR A 89 -5.92 -13.34 -10.99
CA TYR A 89 -7.00 -13.71 -10.07
C TYR A 89 -8.28 -12.90 -10.31
N ALA A 90 -8.14 -11.58 -10.43
CA ALA A 90 -9.27 -10.68 -10.63
C ALA A 90 -10.01 -10.86 -11.97
N ALA A 91 -9.37 -11.47 -12.98
CA ALA A 91 -10.01 -11.74 -14.28
C ALA A 91 -10.97 -12.93 -14.23
N GLU A 92 -10.81 -13.81 -13.24
CA GLU A 92 -11.57 -15.06 -13.10
C GLU A 92 -12.68 -14.97 -12.05
N HIS A 93 -12.74 -13.87 -11.30
CA HIS A 93 -13.62 -13.71 -10.15
C HIS A 93 -14.53 -12.49 -10.30
N MET A 94 -15.76 -12.61 -9.80
CA MET A 94 -16.68 -11.49 -9.63
C MET A 94 -16.70 -11.06 -8.16
N PHE A 95 -16.51 -9.77 -7.91
CA PHE A 95 -16.48 -9.21 -6.57
C PHE A 95 -17.70 -8.33 -6.29
N SER A 96 -18.31 -8.49 -5.13
CA SER A 96 -19.37 -7.60 -4.67
C SER A 96 -18.83 -6.17 -4.49
N GLN A 97 -19.67 -5.17 -4.69
CA GLN A 97 -19.31 -3.76 -4.48
C GLN A 97 -19.58 -3.28 -3.05
N ALA A 98 -19.58 -4.20 -2.09
CA ALA A 98 -19.80 -3.90 -0.69
C ALA A 98 -18.47 -3.61 0.02
N LEU A 99 -18.47 -2.58 0.88
CA LEU A 99 -17.33 -2.32 1.76
C LEU A 99 -17.12 -3.50 2.70
N LYS A 100 -15.87 -3.90 2.89
CA LYS A 100 -15.51 -5.02 3.78
C LYS A 100 -14.43 -4.58 4.76
N GLN A 101 -14.54 -5.08 5.99
CA GLN A 101 -13.54 -4.88 7.01
C GLN A 101 -13.12 -6.24 7.56
N VAL A 102 -11.81 -6.43 7.71
CA VAL A 102 -11.21 -7.65 8.23
C VAL A 102 -10.29 -7.28 9.38
N THR A 103 -10.39 -8.01 10.48
CA THR A 103 -9.49 -7.85 11.63
C THR A 103 -8.61 -9.10 11.74
N ILE A 104 -7.31 -8.90 11.91
CA ILE A 104 -6.33 -9.95 12.21
C ILE A 104 -5.79 -9.65 13.61
N ASP A 105 -5.95 -10.60 14.53
CA ASP A 105 -5.51 -10.45 15.92
C ASP A 105 -3.97 -10.35 16.02
N PRO A 106 -3.42 -9.85 17.15
CA PRO A 106 -1.98 -9.84 17.38
C PRO A 106 -1.36 -11.23 17.20
N ALA A 107 -0.21 -11.30 16.51
CA ALA A 107 0.52 -12.54 16.21
C ALA A 107 -0.27 -13.61 15.44
N SER A 108 -1.43 -13.25 14.87
CA SER A 108 -2.22 -14.11 13.99
C SER A 108 -1.98 -13.75 12.53
N SER A 109 -2.44 -14.63 11.64
CA SER A 109 -2.37 -14.42 10.20
C SER A 109 -3.71 -14.64 9.51
N LYS A 110 -3.79 -14.14 8.28
CA LYS A 110 -4.85 -14.46 7.33
C LYS A 110 -4.22 -15.02 6.07
N THR A 111 -4.73 -16.17 5.65
CA THR A 111 -4.27 -16.87 4.45
C THR A 111 -5.32 -16.80 3.36
N TRP A 112 -4.85 -16.68 2.13
CA TRP A 112 -5.61 -16.89 0.91
C TRP A 112 -4.86 -17.88 0.04
N ASP A 113 -5.61 -18.71 -0.67
CA ASP A 113 -5.08 -19.67 -1.63
C ASP A 113 -5.90 -19.65 -2.92
N GLY A 114 -5.35 -20.26 -3.96
CA GLY A 114 -6.08 -20.49 -5.19
C GLY A 114 -5.44 -21.53 -6.09
N ASP A 115 -6.30 -22.21 -6.82
CA ASP A 115 -5.96 -23.23 -7.80
C ASP A 115 -5.66 -22.58 -9.17
N ILE A 116 -4.58 -23.02 -9.81
CA ILE A 116 -4.17 -22.65 -11.16
C ILE A 116 -3.96 -23.89 -12.05
N SER A 117 -4.56 -25.03 -11.69
CA SER A 117 -4.47 -26.29 -12.46
C SER A 117 -5.08 -26.18 -13.85
N HIS A 118 -6.05 -25.27 -14.04
CA HIS A 118 -6.65 -24.96 -15.34
C HIS A 118 -5.77 -24.08 -16.24
N VAL A 119 -4.72 -23.46 -15.68
CA VAL A 119 -3.83 -22.56 -16.42
C VAL A 119 -2.76 -23.38 -17.12
N PRO A 120 -2.67 -23.35 -18.47
CA PRO A 120 -1.63 -24.09 -19.19
C PRO A 120 -0.28 -23.39 -19.01
N LEU A 121 0.53 -23.89 -18.07
CA LEU A 121 1.90 -23.42 -17.83
C LEU A 121 2.88 -24.27 -18.64
N ALA A 122 3.58 -23.63 -19.58
CA ALA A 122 4.64 -24.27 -20.35
C ALA A 122 5.98 -24.11 -19.63
N ASN A 123 6.87 -25.10 -19.75
CA ASN A 123 8.14 -25.15 -19.01
C ASN A 123 8.93 -23.84 -19.02
N GLY A 124 9.50 -23.49 -17.87
CA GLY A 124 10.34 -22.31 -17.68
C GLY A 124 10.05 -21.56 -16.39
N THR A 125 10.67 -20.38 -16.25
CA THR A 125 10.58 -19.55 -15.05
C THR A 125 9.40 -18.59 -15.11
N TYR A 126 8.75 -18.46 -13.95
CA TYR A 126 7.60 -17.59 -13.74
C TYR A 126 7.84 -16.67 -12.54
N THR A 127 7.17 -15.53 -12.58
CA THR A 127 7.09 -14.58 -11.49
C THR A 127 5.63 -14.38 -11.10
N ALA A 128 5.31 -14.58 -9.83
CA ALA A 128 4.00 -14.33 -9.25
C ALA A 128 4.07 -13.10 -8.34
N VAL A 129 3.22 -12.11 -8.60
CA VAL A 129 3.07 -10.90 -7.79
C VAL A 129 1.76 -11.01 -7.02
N PHE A 130 1.86 -10.98 -5.69
CA PHE A 130 0.73 -11.06 -4.78
C PHE A 130 0.48 -9.71 -4.13
N LYS A 131 -0.78 -9.30 -4.07
CA LYS A 131 -1.20 -8.03 -3.46
C LYS A 131 -2.37 -8.23 -2.52
N VAL A 132 -2.30 -7.64 -1.34
CA VAL A 132 -3.47 -7.40 -0.49
C VAL A 132 -4.00 -6.00 -0.82
N VAL A 133 -5.19 -5.92 -1.42
CA VAL A 133 -5.74 -4.70 -2.04
C VAL A 133 -6.60 -3.88 -1.07
N ALA A 134 -6.18 -3.80 0.19
CA ALA A 134 -6.80 -2.94 1.18
C ALA A 134 -6.64 -1.46 0.79
N ASP A 135 -7.67 -0.65 1.00
CA ASP A 135 -7.63 0.81 0.84
C ASP A 135 -7.06 1.50 2.08
N ALA A 136 -7.25 0.90 3.26
CA ALA A 136 -6.73 1.42 4.51
C ALA A 136 -6.35 0.30 5.50
N VAL A 137 -5.44 0.63 6.41
CA VAL A 137 -5.01 -0.20 7.54
C VAL A 137 -5.16 0.62 8.82
N ASN A 138 -5.85 0.11 9.84
CA ASN A 138 -6.26 0.82 11.06
C ASN A 138 -6.77 2.25 10.82
N GLY A 139 -7.56 2.43 9.75
CA GLY A 139 -8.14 3.72 9.37
C GLY A 139 -7.19 4.66 8.61
N GLU A 140 -5.92 4.32 8.46
CA GLU A 140 -4.97 5.07 7.65
C GLU A 140 -4.96 4.57 6.20
N LYS A 141 -5.21 5.48 5.25
CA LYS A 141 -5.26 5.15 3.83
C LYS A 141 -3.89 4.72 3.31
N LEU A 142 -3.86 3.59 2.59
CA LEU A 142 -2.67 3.12 1.90
C LEU A 142 -2.41 3.92 0.62
N LYS A 143 -1.13 4.23 0.36
CA LYS A 143 -0.70 4.83 -0.91
C LYS A 143 -0.51 3.78 -2.01
N SER A 144 -0.21 2.55 -1.61
CA SER A 144 -0.01 1.39 -2.47
C SER A 144 -0.45 0.12 -1.74
N PRO A 145 -0.85 -0.94 -2.46
CA PRO A 145 -1.16 -2.23 -1.86
C PRO A 145 0.04 -2.81 -1.11
N LEU A 146 -0.24 -3.63 -0.09
CA LEU A 146 0.78 -4.53 0.46
C LEU A 146 1.07 -5.58 -0.59
N GLN A 147 2.34 -5.83 -0.90
CA GLN A 147 2.68 -6.76 -1.96
C GLN A 147 3.96 -7.53 -1.67
N THR A 148 4.02 -8.74 -2.22
CA THR A 148 5.22 -9.56 -2.27
C THR A 148 5.33 -10.22 -3.65
N THR A 149 6.49 -10.77 -3.95
CA THR A 149 6.77 -11.42 -5.23
C THR A 149 7.59 -12.67 -4.99
N THR A 150 7.21 -13.74 -5.68
CA THR A 150 7.97 -14.99 -5.70
C THR A 150 8.22 -15.43 -7.13
N SER A 151 9.28 -16.19 -7.32
CA SER A 151 9.60 -16.84 -8.59
C SER A 151 9.52 -18.35 -8.39
N PHE A 152 9.02 -19.05 -9.40
CA PHE A 152 8.89 -20.50 -9.40
C PHE A 152 9.21 -21.03 -10.80
N ILE A 153 9.51 -22.31 -10.90
CA ILE A 153 9.86 -22.95 -12.17
C ILE A 153 8.71 -23.90 -12.53
N VAL A 154 8.53 -24.17 -13.80
CA VAL A 154 7.70 -25.29 -14.24
C VAL A 154 8.61 -26.17 -15.05
N ASP A 155 8.89 -27.35 -14.52
CA ASP A 155 9.67 -28.38 -15.18
C ASP A 155 8.75 -29.46 -15.76
N GLU A 156 9.33 -30.31 -16.62
CA GLU A 156 8.65 -31.33 -17.43
C GLU A 156 8.26 -32.58 -16.64
#